data_AF-A0A380MU87-F1
#
_entry.id   AF-A0A380MU87-F1
#
_cell.length_a   1.000
_cell.length_b   1.000
_cell.length_c   1.000
_cell.angle_alpha   90.00
_cell.angle_beta   90.00
_cell.angle_gamma   90.00
#
_symmetry.space_group_name_H-M   'P 1'
#
loop_
_entity.id
_entity.type
_entity.pdbx_description
1 polymer ?
#
loop_
_entity_poly.entity_id
_entity_poly.type
_entity_poly.pdbx_seq_one_letter_code
_entity_poly.pdbx_strand_id
1 'polypeptide(L)'
;MIDGLSGGTSAEVARLERSRNCLWPGAVAEAVRAWAGHVRLPRGRTWPHAGCAPCYCCPDPWEARESLDRVARALSRRGARELRRVVARHDQLWDPAPASYRDEGPW
;
A
#
# COMPACT_ATOMS: atom_id res chain seq x y z
N MET A 1 -5.05 12.76 -2.59
CA MET A 1 -3.71 13.24 -3.01
C MET A 1 -2.67 12.36 -2.34
N ILE A 2 -1.51 12.13 -2.96
CA ILE A 2 -0.41 11.34 -2.38
C ILE A 2 0.78 12.28 -2.17
N ASP A 3 1.15 12.51 -0.92
CA ASP A 3 2.21 13.47 -0.57
C ASP A 3 3.59 12.98 -1.05
N GLY A 4 4.30 13.87 -1.75
CA GLY A 4 5.62 13.58 -2.32
C GLY A 4 5.62 13.06 -3.75
N LEU A 5 4.46 12.96 -4.41
CA LEU A 5 4.39 12.81 -5.87
C LEU A 5 4.35 14.19 -6.54
N SER A 6 5.04 14.32 -7.67
CA SER A 6 4.87 15.50 -8.52
C SER A 6 3.48 15.51 -9.18
N GLY A 7 3.05 16.68 -9.69
CA GLY A 7 1.80 16.78 -10.45
C GLY A 7 1.77 15.87 -11.68
N GLY A 8 2.91 15.72 -12.37
CA GLY A 8 3.07 14.82 -13.51
C GLY A 8 2.85 13.35 -13.14
N THR A 9 3.48 12.89 -12.06
CA THR A 9 3.29 11.53 -11.53
C THR A 9 1.86 11.32 -11.02
N SER A 10 1.27 12.32 -10.37
CA SER A 10 -0.13 12.25 -9.90
C SER A 10 -1.11 12.10 -11.07
N ALA A 11 -0.90 12.83 -12.16
CA ALA A 11 -1.70 12.68 -13.37
C ALA A 11 -1.48 11.32 -14.05
N GLU A 12 -0.26 10.80 -14.03
CA GLU A 12 0.06 9.46 -14.52
C GLU A 12 -0.67 8.36 -13.73
N VAL A 13 -0.61 8.42 -12.40
CA VAL A 13 -1.36 7.54 -11.49
C VAL A 13 -2.85 7.62 -11.79
N ALA A 14 -3.43 8.83 -11.90
CA ALA A 14 -4.85 8.99 -12.19
C ALA A 14 -5.28 8.47 -13.57
N ARG A 15 -4.36 8.41 -14.56
CA ARG A 15 -4.63 7.73 -15.84
C ARG A 15 -4.56 6.22 -15.69
N LEU A 16 -3.58 5.72 -14.93
CA LEU A 16 -3.44 4.29 -14.67
C LEU A 16 -4.66 3.74 -13.92
N GLU A 17 -5.10 4.41 -12.85
CA GLU A 17 -6.29 4.07 -12.07
C GLU A 17 -7.57 4.02 -12.90
N ARG A 18 -7.67 4.81 -13.96
CA ARG A 18 -8.85 4.83 -14.86
C ARG A 18 -8.79 3.83 -16.01
N SER A 19 -7.61 3.29 -16.32
CA SER A 19 -7.39 2.43 -17.49
C SER A 19 -7.21 0.95 -17.14
N ARG A 20 -6.97 0.62 -15.88
CA ARG A 20 -6.79 -0.76 -15.42
C ARG A 20 -8.05 -1.25 -14.71
N ASN A 21 -8.63 -2.34 -15.19
CA ASN A 21 -9.83 -2.95 -14.61
C ASN A 21 -9.66 -3.40 -13.15
N CYS A 22 -8.43 -3.53 -12.65
CA CYS A 22 -8.12 -3.90 -11.27
C CYS A 22 -7.88 -2.69 -10.34
N LEU A 23 -8.02 -1.46 -10.83
CA LEU A 23 -7.88 -0.24 -10.05
C LEU A 23 -9.16 0.60 -10.17
N TRP A 24 -9.43 1.38 -9.13
CA TRP A 24 -10.44 2.44 -9.13
C TRP A 24 -9.77 3.79 -8.91
N PRO A 25 -10.43 4.91 -9.25
CA PRO A 25 -9.95 6.24 -8.90
C PRO A 25 -9.65 6.34 -7.39
N GLY A 26 -8.39 6.64 -7.05
CA GLY A 26 -7.92 6.74 -5.67
C GLY A 26 -7.36 5.45 -5.05
N ALA A 27 -7.39 4.31 -5.75
CA ALA A 27 -6.89 3.03 -5.27
C ALA A 27 -5.42 3.11 -4.80
N VAL A 28 -4.57 3.86 -5.50
CA VAL A 28 -3.15 4.00 -5.12
C VAL A 28 -3.01 4.81 -3.83
N ALA A 29 -3.81 5.86 -3.67
CA ALA A 29 -3.80 6.66 -2.44
C ALA A 29 -4.33 5.87 -1.24
N GLU A 30 -5.33 5.03 -1.46
CA GLU A 30 -5.85 4.11 -0.46
C GLU A 30 -4.81 3.07 -0.04
N ALA A 31 -4.12 2.45 -0.99
CA ALA A 31 -3.04 1.51 -0.71
C ALA A 31 -1.90 2.16 0.09
N VAL A 32 -1.50 3.40 -0.24
CA VAL A 32 -0.51 4.16 0.55
C VAL A 32 -1.00 4.37 1.98
N ARG A 33 -2.27 4.74 2.19
CA ARG A 33 -2.84 4.95 3.54
C ARG A 33 -2.90 3.66 4.35
N ALA A 34 -3.35 2.56 3.73
CA ALA A 34 -3.40 1.25 4.37
C ALA A 34 -2.01 0.81 4.83
N TRP A 35 -1.02 0.93 3.94
CA TRP A 35 0.37 0.61 4.25
C TRP A 35 0.94 1.50 5.36
N ALA A 36 0.77 2.82 5.23
CA ALA A 36 1.25 3.78 6.21
C ALA A 36 0.61 3.60 7.58
N GLY A 37 -0.68 3.23 7.65
CA GLY A 37 -1.38 2.95 8.90
C GLY A 37 -0.83 1.69 9.55
N HIS A 38 -0.58 0.65 8.77
CA HIS A 38 -0.05 -0.62 9.27
C HIS A 38 1.35 -0.48 9.88
N VAL A 39 2.31 0.09 9.17
CA VAL A 39 3.71 0.20 9.67
C VAL A 39 3.88 1.14 10.86
N ARG A 40 2.85 1.95 11.17
CA ARG A 40 2.84 2.84 12.34
C ARG A 40 2.19 2.19 13.56
N LEU A 41 1.69 0.97 13.46
CA LEU A 41 1.10 0.28 14.59
C LEU A 41 2.14 0.06 15.70
N PRO A 42 1.75 0.19 16.98
CA PRO A 42 2.62 -0.17 18.09
C PRO A 42 3.08 -1.63 17.96
N ARG A 43 4.31 -1.92 18.41
CA ARG A 43 4.84 -3.30 18.46
C ARG A 43 3.84 -4.26 19.11
N GLY A 44 3.66 -5.43 18.50
CA GLY A 44 2.72 -6.45 18.96
C GLY A 44 1.27 -6.24 18.51
N ARG A 45 0.93 -5.16 17.80
CA ARG A 45 -0.34 -5.07 17.06
C ARG A 45 -0.15 -5.53 15.62
N THR A 46 -0.78 -6.65 15.29
CA THR A 46 -0.83 -7.17 13.93
C THR A 46 -2.15 -6.80 13.24
N TRP A 47 -2.14 -6.96 11.93
CA TRP A 47 -3.35 -7.03 11.12
C TRP A 47 -3.75 -8.50 10.95
N PRO A 48 -5.04 -8.87 11.01
CA PRO A 48 -6.14 -8.03 11.48
C PRO A 48 -6.01 -7.72 12.97
N HIS A 49 -6.52 -6.58 13.42
CA HIS A 49 -6.50 -6.25 14.85
C HIS A 49 -7.26 -7.31 15.65
N ALA A 50 -6.71 -7.77 16.78
CA ALA A 50 -7.40 -8.70 17.66
C ALA A 50 -8.80 -8.15 18.05
N GLY A 51 -9.85 -8.92 17.78
CA GLY A 51 -11.25 -8.53 17.99
C GLY A 51 -11.92 -7.84 16.78
N CYS A 52 -11.19 -7.52 15.72
CA CYS A 52 -11.74 -7.15 14.42
C CYS A 52 -11.71 -8.36 13.50
N ALA A 53 -12.89 -8.89 13.13
CA ALA A 53 -12.97 -9.80 11.99
C ALA A 53 -12.38 -9.11 10.74
N PRO A 54 -11.75 -9.86 9.81
CA PRO A 54 -11.43 -9.32 8.49
C PRO A 54 -12.71 -8.76 7.88
N CYS A 55 -12.86 -7.43 7.84
CA CYS A 55 -13.97 -6.83 7.13
C CYS A 55 -13.54 -6.62 5.68
N TYR A 56 -14.44 -6.91 4.76
CA TYR A 56 -14.30 -6.56 3.33
C TYR A 56 -14.06 -5.06 3.10
N CYS A 57 -14.25 -4.24 4.13
CA CYS A 57 -14.10 -2.79 4.12
C CYS A 57 -12.69 -2.29 4.41
N CYS A 58 -11.80 -3.14 4.95
CA CYS A 58 -10.46 -2.73 5.34
C CYS A 58 -9.43 -3.36 4.39
N PRO A 59 -8.65 -2.56 3.66
CA PRO A 59 -7.63 -3.08 2.76
C PRO A 59 -6.60 -3.88 3.53
N ASP A 60 -6.29 -5.11 3.11
CA ASP A 60 -5.14 -5.86 3.61
C ASP A 60 -3.87 -5.04 3.33
N PRO A 61 -3.11 -4.61 4.35
CA PRO A 61 -1.91 -3.81 4.13
C PRO A 61 -0.83 -4.50 3.27
N TRP A 62 -0.82 -5.83 3.19
CA TRP A 62 0.14 -6.62 2.41
C TRP A 62 -0.28 -6.62 0.95
N GLU A 63 -1.57 -6.81 0.67
CA GLU A 63 -2.12 -6.60 -0.67
C GLU A 63 -1.94 -5.16 -1.13
N ALA A 64 -2.09 -4.19 -0.22
CA ALA A 64 -1.80 -2.79 -0.50
C ALA A 64 -0.32 -2.59 -0.86
N ARG A 65 0.62 -3.18 -0.10
CA ARG A 65 2.06 -3.08 -0.38
C ARG A 65 2.44 -3.71 -1.71
N GLU A 66 1.84 -4.86 -2.03
CA GLU A 66 2.06 -5.53 -3.32
C GLU A 66 1.43 -4.75 -4.48
N SER A 67 0.23 -4.21 -4.29
CA SER A 67 -0.43 -3.34 -5.27
C SER A 67 0.43 -2.11 -5.60
N LEU A 68 1.06 -1.49 -4.60
CA LEU A 68 1.99 -0.38 -4.79
C LEU A 68 3.23 -0.79 -5.61
N ASP A 69 3.77 -1.99 -5.44
CA ASP A 69 4.86 -2.51 -6.28
C ASP A 69 4.41 -2.74 -7.73
N ARG A 70 3.22 -3.31 -7.93
CA ARG A 70 2.62 -3.53 -9.26
C ARG A 70 2.40 -2.20 -9.97
N VAL A 71 1.84 -1.20 -9.28
CA VAL A 71 1.67 0.17 -9.79
C VAL A 71 3.02 0.79 -10.14
N ALA A 72 4.02 0.69 -9.26
CA ALA A 72 5.35 1.23 -9.54
C ALA A 72 6.01 0.58 -10.78
N ARG A 73 5.70 -0.68 -11.11
CA ARG A 73 6.16 -1.34 -12.34
C ARG A 73 5.41 -0.86 -13.59
N ALA A 74 4.19 -0.37 -13.44
CA ALA A 74 3.36 0.12 -14.53
C ALA A 74 3.56 1.62 -14.85
N LEU A 75 4.19 2.38 -13.95
CA LEU A 75 4.52 3.79 -14.14
C LEU A 75 5.80 3.98 -14.97
N SER A 76 5.95 5.17 -15.54
CA SER A 76 7.20 5.68 -16.09
C SER A 76 8.35 5.57 -15.07
N ARG A 77 9.61 5.52 -15.55
CA ARG A 77 10.78 5.46 -14.67
C ARG A 77 10.79 6.57 -13.61
N ARG A 78 10.30 7.76 -13.94
CA ARG A 78 10.19 8.88 -13.00
C ARG A 78 9.09 8.62 -11.98
N GLY A 79 7.87 8.31 -12.42
CA GLY A 79 6.74 8.04 -11.53
C GLY A 79 7.01 6.87 -10.59
N ALA A 80 7.62 5.80 -11.09
CA ALA A 80 8.06 4.65 -10.30
C ALA A 80 9.06 5.05 -9.20
N ARG A 81 10.04 5.90 -9.50
CA ARG A 81 11.00 6.39 -8.49
C ARG A 81 10.34 7.24 -7.43
N GLU A 82 9.44 8.14 -7.82
CA GLU A 82 8.70 8.99 -6.89
C GLU A 82 7.81 8.14 -5.97
N LEU A 83 7.04 7.20 -6.53
CA LEU A 83 6.20 6.29 -5.74
C LEU A 83 7.03 5.42 -4.80
N ARG A 84 8.12 4.81 -5.27
CA ARG A 84 9.03 4.01 -4.42
C ARG A 84 9.63 4.83 -3.28
N ARG A 85 9.94 6.12 -3.48
CA ARG A 85 10.40 6.99 -2.40
C ARG A 85 9.31 7.22 -1.35
N VAL A 86 8.06 7.41 -1.76
CA VAL A 86 6.93 7.52 -0.82
C VAL A 86 6.82 6.25 0.01
N VAL A 87 6.81 5.09 -0.65
CA VAL A 87 6.69 3.78 0.02
C VAL A 87 7.88 3.50 0.93
N ALA A 88 9.11 3.78 0.50
CA ALA A 88 10.31 3.56 1.30
C ALA A 88 10.32 4.35 2.63
N ARG A 89 9.71 5.54 2.68
CA ARG A 89 9.56 6.28 3.95
C ARG A 89 8.66 5.56 4.95
N HIS A 90 7.71 4.78 4.47
CA HIS A 90 6.84 3.95 5.30
C HIS A 90 7.53 2.64 5.65
N ASP A 91 8.22 2.01 4.70
CA ASP A 91 8.97 0.77 4.92
C ASP A 91 10.04 0.94 6.03
N GLN A 92 10.64 2.13 6.19
CA GLN A 92 11.59 2.43 7.27
C GLN A 92 10.99 2.36 8.68
N LEU A 93 9.67 2.49 8.82
CA LEU A 93 8.97 2.39 10.10
C LEU A 93 8.61 0.93 10.43
N TRP A 94 8.68 0.03 9.45
CA TRP A 94 8.39 -1.37 9.64
C TRP A 94 9.52 -2.05 10.42
N ASP A 95 9.23 -2.48 11.64
CA ASP A 95 10.03 -3.44 12.41
C ASP A 95 9.53 -4.88 12.19
N PRO A 96 10.30 -5.79 11.58
CA PRO A 96 9.85 -7.14 11.18
C PRO A 96 9.75 -8.19 12.32
N ALA A 97 9.82 -7.80 13.60
CA ALA A 97 9.71 -8.75 14.72
C ALA A 97 8.35 -9.50 14.76
N PRO A 98 8.32 -10.79 15.15
CA PRO A 98 8.14 -11.93 14.25
C PRO A 98 6.67 -12.28 13.91
N ALA A 99 6.54 -13.01 12.79
CA ALA A 99 5.35 -13.60 12.16
C ALA A 99 4.35 -14.26 13.15
N SER A 100 3.05 -14.35 12.90
CA SER A 100 2.40 -14.93 11.70
C SER A 100 0.99 -14.34 11.45
N TYR A 101 0.77 -13.80 10.25
CA TYR A 101 -0.56 -13.83 9.61
C TYR A 101 -0.50 -14.57 8.26
N ARG A 102 0.65 -14.59 7.56
CA ARG A 102 0.81 -15.29 6.27
C ARG A 102 1.47 -16.67 6.34
N ASP A 103 2.14 -17.01 7.44
CA ASP A 103 2.62 -18.39 7.66
C ASP A 103 1.50 -19.31 8.18
N GLU A 104 0.41 -18.72 8.65
CA GLU A 104 -0.85 -19.40 8.97
C GLU A 104 -1.86 -19.05 7.87
N GLY A 105 -1.69 -19.64 6.69
CA GLY A 105 -2.72 -19.57 5.67
C GLY A 105 -4.05 -20.12 6.21
N PRO A 106 -5.22 -19.63 5.77
CA PRO A 106 -6.48 -20.25 6.13
C PRO A 106 -6.74 -21.46 5.23
N TRP A 107 -5.79 -22.40 5.12
CA TRP A 107 -5.98 -23.75 4.54
C TRP A 107 -4.95 -24.72 5.12
#